data_AF-A0A814W4J3-F1
#
_entry.id   AF-A0A814W4J3-F1
#
_cell.length_a   1.000
_cell.length_b   1.000
_cell.length_c   1.000
_cell.angle_alpha   90.00
_cell.angle_beta   90.00
_cell.angle_gamma   90.00
#
_symmetry.space_group_name_H-M   'P 1'
#
loop_
_entity.id
_entity.type
_entity.pdbx_description
1 polymer ?
#
loop_
_entity_poly.entity_id
_entity_poly.type
_entity_poly.pdbx_seq_one_letter_code
_entity_poly.pdbx_strand_id
1 'polypeptide(L)'
;MAAIVNRVTNLVPKLALPVARYGQSKLNRFWYFARVELRPPMPNEFSQVQEGIQQIVRSATTGAWRKLTVKQFALNSLVGLEVMFWFYIGECIGRGSIIGYRPGRSEGIPAPYKYFM
;
A
#
# COMPACT_ATOMS: atom_id res chain seq x y z
N MET A 1 -22.45 -0.96 -37.81
CA MET A 1 -21.52 -1.35 -36.72
C MET A 1 -20.04 -1.20 -37.07
N ALA A 2 -19.57 -1.71 -38.22
CA ALA A 2 -18.14 -1.70 -38.58
C ALA A 2 -17.47 -0.31 -38.61
N ALA A 3 -18.16 0.73 -39.09
CA ALA A 3 -17.60 2.09 -39.15
C ALA A 3 -17.38 2.73 -37.76
N ILE A 4 -18.22 2.39 -36.77
CA ILE A 4 -18.10 2.89 -35.40
C ILE A 4 -16.94 2.18 -34.70
N VAL A 5 -16.83 0.85 -34.89
CA VAL A 5 -15.70 0.05 -34.40
C VAL A 5 -14.38 0.61 -34.94
N ASN A 6 -14.30 0.91 -36.25
CA ASN A 6 -13.12 1.50 -36.86
C ASN A 6 -12.79 2.91 -36.34
N ARG A 7 -13.78 3.70 -35.92
CA ARG A 7 -13.55 5.01 -35.30
C ARG A 7 -12.97 4.86 -33.90
N VAL A 8 -13.52 3.95 -33.10
CA VAL A 8 -13.04 3.67 -31.73
C VAL A 8 -11.63 3.09 -31.78
N THR A 9 -11.36 2.11 -32.65
CA THR A 9 -10.02 1.52 -32.77
C THR A 9 -8.97 2.53 -33.22
N ASN A 10 -9.33 3.49 -34.08
CA ASN A 10 -8.42 4.57 -34.50
C ASN A 10 -8.24 5.68 -33.43
N LEU A 11 -9.15 5.79 -32.46
CA LEU A 11 -9.06 6.75 -31.35
C LEU A 11 -8.22 6.21 -30.18
N VAL A 12 -8.18 4.90 -29.96
CA VAL A 12 -7.35 4.26 -28.92
C VAL A 12 -5.87 4.67 -29.01
N PRO A 13 -5.14 4.53 -30.14
CA PRO A 13 -3.73 4.94 -30.21
C PRO A 13 -3.55 6.46 -30.11
N LYS A 14 -4.54 7.24 -30.55
CA LYS A 14 -4.53 8.72 -30.48
C LYS A 14 -4.67 9.24 -29.05
N LEU A 15 -5.38 8.51 -28.18
CA LEU A 15 -5.57 8.86 -26.77
C LEU A 15 -4.55 8.18 -25.85
N ALA A 16 -4.03 7.01 -26.24
CA ALA A 16 -3.05 6.26 -25.45
C ALA A 16 -1.73 7.04 -25.26
N LEU A 17 -1.22 7.70 -26.31
CA LEU A 17 0.03 8.45 -26.23
C LEU A 17 -0.06 9.66 -25.27
N PRO A 18 -1.07 10.54 -25.37
CA PRO A 18 -1.27 11.62 -24.40
C PRO A 18 -1.44 11.13 -22.96
N VAL A 19 -2.23 10.07 -22.74
CA VAL A 19 -2.44 9.49 -21.40
C VAL A 19 -1.15 8.91 -20.84
N ALA A 20 -0.36 8.22 -21.67
CA ALA A 20 0.94 7.69 -21.27
C ALA A 20 1.92 8.82 -20.93
N ARG A 21 1.98 9.89 -21.74
CA ARG A 21 2.83 11.06 -21.47
C ARG A 21 2.43 11.79 -20.20
N TYR A 22 1.13 11.94 -19.95
CA TYR A 22 0.61 12.49 -18.70
C TYR A 22 1.03 11.63 -17.49
N GLY A 23 0.82 10.31 -17.59
CA GLY A 23 1.18 9.35 -16.54
C GLY A 23 2.68 9.30 -16.25
N GLN A 24 3.54 9.40 -17.28
CA GLN A 24 5.00 9.37 -17.14
C GLN A 24 5.52 10.44 -16.19
N SER A 25 5.02 11.69 -16.29
CA SER A 25 5.47 12.78 -15.43
C SER A 25 5.12 12.55 -13.95
N LYS A 26 3.91 12.04 -13.69
CA LYS A 26 3.42 11.75 -12.33
C LYS A 26 4.14 10.55 -11.72
N LEU A 27 4.35 9.50 -12.50
CA LEU A 27 5.11 8.32 -12.07
C LEU A 27 6.57 8.67 -11.78
N ASN A 28 7.21 9.52 -12.59
CA ASN A 28 8.58 9.92 -12.34
C ASN A 28 8.71 10.70 -11.02
N ARG A 29 7.74 11.60 -10.74
CA ARG A 29 7.69 12.32 -9.47
C ARG A 29 7.41 11.39 -8.28
N PHE A 30 6.47 10.47 -8.42
CA PHE A 30 6.20 9.44 -7.42
C PHE A 30 7.46 8.63 -7.13
N TRP A 31 8.17 8.19 -8.18
CA TRP A 31 9.35 7.35 -8.04
C TRP A 31 10.54 8.07 -7.40
N TYR A 32 10.69 9.38 -7.66
CA TYR A 32 11.66 10.22 -6.96
C TYR A 32 11.44 10.21 -5.44
N PHE A 33 10.21 10.42 -4.97
CA PHE A 33 9.91 10.41 -3.53
C PHE A 33 9.91 9.02 -2.91
N ALA A 34 9.35 8.03 -3.62
CA ALA A 34 9.32 6.64 -3.19
C ALA A 34 10.73 6.11 -2.89
N ARG A 35 11.74 6.53 -3.66
CA ARG A 35 13.14 6.14 -3.42
C ARG A 35 13.72 6.67 -2.12
N VAL A 36 13.25 7.81 -1.62
CA VAL A 36 13.78 8.44 -0.41
C VAL A 36 12.96 8.02 0.80
N GLU A 37 11.64 8.00 0.67
CA GLU A 37 10.70 7.80 1.78
C GLU A 37 10.31 6.33 2.00
N LEU A 38 10.24 5.52 0.94
CA LEU A 38 9.85 4.10 1.01
C LEU A 38 11.05 3.16 0.94
N ARG A 39 12.28 3.66 1.08
CA ARG A 39 13.46 2.81 1.17
C ARG A 39 13.45 2.04 2.48
N PRO A 40 13.90 0.78 2.50
CA PRO A 40 14.17 0.13 3.77
C PRO A 40 15.23 0.95 4.54
N PRO A 41 15.08 1.06 5.87
CA PRO A 41 16.04 1.79 6.69
C PRO A 41 17.43 1.17 6.60
N MET A 42 18.46 2.01 6.67
CA MET A 42 19.84 1.54 6.72
C MET A 42 20.17 1.01 8.11
N PRO A 43 21.12 0.07 8.25
CA PRO A 43 21.46 -0.49 9.55
C PRO A 43 21.90 0.52 10.62
N ASN A 44 22.46 1.65 10.21
CA ASN A 44 22.87 2.73 11.09
C ASN A 44 21.68 3.54 11.66
N GLU A 45 20.49 3.44 11.08
CA GLU A 45 19.28 4.14 11.53
C GLU A 45 18.53 3.34 12.62
N PHE A 46 18.87 2.06 12.86
CA PHE A 46 18.19 1.21 13.84
C PHE A 46 18.32 1.70 15.30
N SER A 47 19.48 2.26 15.68
CA SER A 47 19.66 2.79 17.04
C SER A 47 18.71 3.94 17.33
N GLN A 48 18.53 4.86 16.36
CA GLN A 48 17.60 5.99 16.47
C GLN A 48 16.15 5.51 16.58
N VAL A 49 15.78 4.46 15.83
CA VAL A 49 14.44 3.85 15.92
C VAL A 49 14.20 3.27 17.32
N GLN A 50 15.20 2.58 17.89
CA GLN A 50 15.09 2.00 19.24
C GLN A 50 14.92 3.09 20.31
N GLU A 51 15.65 4.20 20.20
CA GLU A 51 15.50 5.35 21.09
C GLU A 51 14.10 5.97 20.98
N GLY A 52 13.58 6.14 19.76
CA GLY A 52 12.23 6.65 19.52
C GLY A 52 11.14 5.78 20.17
N ILE A 53 11.25 4.45 20.06
CA ILE A 53 10.33 3.53 20.72
C ILE A 53 10.38 3.68 22.24
N GLN A 54 11.58 3.77 22.83
CA GLN A 54 11.74 3.97 24.27
C GLN A 54 11.10 5.29 24.73
N GLN A 55 11.22 6.36 23.95
CA GLN A 55 10.59 7.64 24.26
C GLN A 55 9.06 7.56 24.24
N ILE A 56 8.46 6.82 23.30
CA ILE A 56 7.02 6.58 23.26
C ILE A 56 6.56 5.83 24.51
N VAL A 57 7.28 4.77 24.90
CA VAL A 57 6.98 4.00 26.12
C VAL A 57 7.05 4.88 27.36
N ARG A 58 8.11 5.69 27.50
CA ARG A 58 8.26 6.65 28.61
C ARG A 58 7.13 7.69 28.61
N SER A 59 6.71 8.18 27.44
CA SER A 59 5.62 9.15 27.32
C SER A 59 4.25 8.55 27.70
N ALA A 60 4.05 7.26 27.45
CA ALA A 60 2.88 6.52 27.87
C ALA A 60 2.84 6.31 29.39
N THR A 61 3.96 5.87 30.00
CA THR A 61 4.04 5.60 31.44
C THR A 61 3.97 6.86 32.29
N THR A 62 4.56 7.97 31.83
CA THR A 62 4.54 9.27 32.53
C THR A 62 3.22 10.03 32.39
N GLY A 63 2.29 9.56 31.56
CA GLY A 63 1.00 10.23 31.34
C GLY A 63 1.09 11.48 30.45
N ALA A 64 2.23 11.71 29.77
CA ALA A 64 2.47 12.88 28.94
C ALA A 64 1.48 13.00 27.76
N TRP A 65 0.90 11.88 27.31
CA TRP A 65 -0.13 11.82 26.27
C TRP A 65 -1.38 12.65 26.59
N ARG A 66 -1.69 12.89 27.88
CA ARG A 66 -2.83 13.72 28.29
C ARG A 66 -2.62 15.21 28.05
N LYS A 67 -1.38 15.65 27.82
CA LYS A 67 -1.03 17.05 27.55
C LYS A 67 -1.02 17.38 26.05
N LEU A 68 -1.30 16.40 25.18
CA LEU A 68 -1.29 16.59 23.73
C LEU A 68 -2.52 17.37 23.27
N THR A 69 -2.32 18.27 22.31
CA THR A 69 -3.44 18.95 21.64
C THR A 69 -4.19 17.97 20.71
N VAL A 70 -5.48 18.21 20.48
CA VAL A 70 -6.32 17.35 19.61
C VAL A 70 -5.72 17.21 18.20
N LYS A 71 -5.17 18.30 17.65
CA LYS A 71 -4.49 18.30 16.35
C LYS A 71 -3.31 17.32 16.34
N GLN A 72 -2.50 17.33 17.38
CA GLN A 72 -1.31 16.50 17.47
C GLN A 72 -1.68 15.03 17.69
N PHE A 73 -2.69 14.77 18.51
CA PHE A 73 -3.24 13.42 18.67
C PHE A 73 -3.77 12.85 17.35
N ALA A 74 -4.54 13.63 16.59
CA ALA A 74 -5.09 13.22 15.30
C ALA A 74 -4.00 12.93 14.25
N LEU A 75 -2.93 13.75 14.20
CA LEU A 75 -1.82 13.49 13.30
C LEU A 75 -1.08 12.19 13.67
N ASN A 76 -0.80 12.00 14.96
CA ASN A 76 -0.10 10.79 15.43
C ASN A 76 -0.95 9.53 15.21
N SER A 77 -2.27 9.60 15.35
CA SER A 77 -3.15 8.47 15.09
C SER A 77 -3.25 8.14 13.60
N LEU A 78 -3.27 9.14 12.71
CA LEU A 78 -3.26 8.91 11.26
C LEU A 78 -1.98 8.20 10.80
N VAL A 79 -0.81 8.62 11.29
CA VAL A 79 0.46 7.93 11.01
C VAL A 79 0.45 6.52 11.59
N GLY A 80 -0.11 6.33 12.79
CA GLY A 80 -0.28 4.99 13.37
C GLY A 80 -1.15 4.07 12.51
N LEU A 81 -2.25 4.59 11.96
CA LEU A 81 -3.12 3.86 11.04
C LEU A 81 -2.42 3.53 9.73
N GLU A 82 -1.61 4.44 9.19
CA GLU A 82 -0.82 4.20 7.99
C GLU A 82 0.10 2.97 8.16
N VAL A 83 0.81 2.89 9.30
CA VAL A 83 1.66 1.72 9.61
C VAL A 83 0.84 0.43 9.72
N MET A 84 -0.37 0.49 10.30
CA MET A 84 -1.27 -0.68 10.33
C MET A 84 -1.71 -1.11 8.92
N PHE A 85 -1.97 -0.17 8.00
CA PHE A 85 -2.33 -0.52 6.63
C PHE A 85 -1.17 -1.16 5.86
N TRP A 86 0.08 -0.76 6.13
CA TRP A 86 1.25 -1.44 5.59
C TRP A 86 1.32 -2.93 5.96
N PHE A 87 0.90 -3.28 7.19
CA PHE A 87 0.80 -4.68 7.61
C PHE A 87 -0.23 -5.46 6.76
N TYR A 88 -1.43 -4.90 6.54
CA TYR A 88 -2.46 -5.54 5.71
C TYR A 88 -2.06 -5.66 4.22
N ILE A 89 -1.32 -4.68 3.68
CA ILE A 89 -0.73 -4.79 2.34
C ILE A 89 0.24 -5.98 2.30
N GLY A 90 1.06 -6.16 3.33
CA GLY A 90 1.93 -7.32 3.49
C GLY A 90 1.15 -8.64 3.53
N GLU A 91 0.02 -8.69 4.23
CA GLU A 91 -0.87 -9.86 4.25
C GLU A 91 -1.45 -10.16 2.85
N CYS A 92 -1.87 -9.14 2.10
CA CYS A 92 -2.34 -9.30 0.72
C CYS A 92 -1.25 -9.87 -0.20
N ILE A 93 0.01 -9.43 -0.04
CA ILE A 93 1.17 -9.98 -0.76
C ILE A 93 1.44 -11.43 -0.33
N GLY A 94 1.46 -11.71 0.98
CA GLY A 94 1.71 -13.03 1.54
C GLY A 94 0.66 -14.07 1.14
N ARG A 95 -0.61 -13.66 1.02
CA ARG A 95 -1.70 -14.51 0.49
C ARG A 95 -1.70 -14.64 -1.03
N GLY A 96 -1.11 -13.70 -1.74
CA GLY A 96 -1.19 -13.62 -3.20
C GLY A 96 -2.60 -13.37 -3.75
N SER A 97 -3.49 -12.78 -2.94
CA SER A 97 -4.87 -12.45 -3.31
C SER A 97 -5.29 -11.13 -2.67
N ILE A 98 -5.93 -10.27 -3.47
CA ILE A 98 -6.48 -8.98 -3.01
C ILE A 98 -7.79 -9.21 -2.23
N ILE A 99 -8.51 -10.29 -2.53
CA ILE A 99 -9.81 -10.60 -1.91
C ILE A 99 -9.80 -12.05 -1.45
N GLY A 100 -9.86 -12.23 -0.12
CA GLY A 100 -10.00 -13.54 0.53
C GLY A 100 -8.88 -14.54 0.23
N TYR A 101 -8.89 -15.67 0.94
CA TYR A 101 -8.11 -16.83 0.54
C TYR A 101 -8.79 -17.48 -0.66
N ARG A 102 -8.01 -17.87 -1.67
CA ARG A 102 -8.51 -18.70 -2.77
C ARG A 102 -8.41 -20.18 -2.34
N PRO A 103 -9.50 -20.86 -1.94
CA PRO A 103 -9.50 -22.31 -1.81
C PRO A 103 -9.43 -22.90 -3.22
N GLY A 104 -8.22 -23.07 -3.75
CA GLY A 104 -8.05 -23.61 -5.10
C GLY A 104 -6.70 -23.39 -5.77
N ARG A 105 -5.79 -22.55 -5.23
CA ARG A 105 -4.43 -22.37 -5.80
C ARG A 105 -3.46 -23.48 -5.38
N SER A 106 -3.95 -24.70 -5.31
CA SER A 106 -3.17 -25.94 -5.39
C SER A 106 -3.80 -26.75 -6.53
N GLU A 107 -3.76 -26.18 -7.74
CA GLU A 107 -4.29 -26.82 -8.94
C GLU A 107 -3.41 -28.02 -9.29
N GLY A 108 -3.93 -29.18 -8.90
CA GLY A 108 -3.36 -30.51 -9.04
C GLY A 108 -4.17 -31.52 -8.22
N ILE A 109 -4.83 -31.09 -7.14
CA ILE A 109 -5.70 -31.95 -6.34
C ILE A 109 -7.06 -31.26 -6.19
N PRO A 110 -8.14 -31.82 -6.76
CA PRO A 110 -9.48 -31.25 -6.58
C PRO A 110 -9.84 -31.29 -5.09
N ALA A 111 -10.28 -30.15 -4.56
CA ALA A 111 -10.73 -30.04 -3.19
C ALA A 111 -11.98 -30.92 -2.98
N PRO A 112 -12.01 -31.77 -1.92
CA PRO A 112 -13.01 -32.82 -1.75
C PRO A 112 -14.44 -32.32 -1.48
N TYR A 113 -14.66 -31.01 -1.33
CA TYR A 113 -15.97 -30.45 -0.99
C TYR A 113 -16.87 -30.13 -2.20
N LYS A 114 -16.42 -30.36 -3.44
CA LYS A 114 -17.20 -30.08 -4.67
C LYS A 114 -18.14 -31.20 -5.13
N TYR A 115 -18.26 -32.31 -4.37
CA TYR A 115 -19.11 -33.46 -4.74
C TYR A 115 -20.39 -33.58 -3.90
N PHE A 116 -20.72 -32.59 -3.08
CA PHE A 116 -21.94 -32.60 -2.26
C PHE A 116 -22.73 -31.29 -2.43
N MET A 117 -23.27 -31.11 -3.64
CA MET A 117 -24.53 -30.40 -3.93
C MET A 117 -24.89 -30.57 -5.40
#